data_AF-A0A0A1VBS1-F1
#
_entry.id   AF-A0A0A1VBS1-F1
#
_cell.length_a   1.000
_cell.length_b   1.000
_cell.length_c   1.000
_cell.angle_alpha   90.00
_cell.angle_beta   90.00
_cell.angle_gamma   90.00
#
_symmetry.space_group_name_H-M   'P 1'
#
loop_
_entity.id
_entity.type
_entity.pdbx_description
1 polymer ?
#
loop_
_entity_poly.entity_id
_entity_poly.type
_entity_poly.pdbx_seq_one_letter_code
_entity_poly.pdbx_strand_id
1 'polypeptide(L)' 'MQSISEILRGLRETLSQSEIARRTGISQSKLSRWESGEIAAGADDALKLLALAKHPTPKKQAPQGHKAAA' A
#
# COMPACT_ATOMS: atom_id res chain seq x y z
N MET A 1 12.29 4.83 13.56
CA MET A 1 10.91 4.89 13.01
C MET A 1 11.00 4.39 11.58
N GLN A 2 10.21 3.37 11.19
CA GLN A 2 10.15 2.96 9.78
C GLN A 2 9.42 4.05 8.99
N SER A 3 9.94 4.39 7.82
CA SER A 3 9.27 5.28 6.88
C SER A 3 8.09 4.58 6.21
N ILE A 4 7.11 5.34 5.72
CA ILE A 4 5.95 4.78 5.00
C ILE A 4 6.40 4.02 3.74
N SER A 5 7.43 4.50 3.07
CA SER A 5 8.03 3.86 1.90
C SER A 5 8.62 2.48 2.26
N GLU A 6 9.25 2.32 3.41
CA GLU A 6 9.74 1.03 3.89
C GLU A 6 8.60 0.06 4.24
N ILE A 7 7.57 0.56 4.93
CA ILE A 7 6.37 -0.25 5.26
C ILE A 7 5.68 -0.74 3.99
N LEU A 8 5.52 0.16 3.00
CA LEU A 8 4.94 -0.18 1.71
C LEU A 8 5.78 -1.21 0.97
N ARG A 9 7.11 -1.05 0.94
CA ARG A 9 8.00 -2.01 0.29
C ARG A 9 7.82 -3.43 0.87
N GLY A 10 7.73 -3.57 2.18
CA GLY A 10 7.46 -4.87 2.83
C GLY A 10 6.08 -5.43 2.49
N LEU A 11 5.03 -4.60 2.50
CA LEU A 11 3.70 -5.01 2.08
C LEU A 11 3.66 -5.47 0.61
N ARG A 12 4.44 -4.82 -0.26
CA ARG A 12 4.48 -5.10 -1.71
C ARG A 12 5.08 -6.45 -2.06
N GLU A 13 5.83 -7.08 -1.16
CA GLU A 13 6.32 -8.45 -1.35
C GLU A 13 5.15 -9.46 -1.41
N THR A 14 4.02 -9.14 -0.79
CA THR A 14 2.88 -10.07 -0.69
C THR A 14 1.58 -9.53 -1.29
N LEU A 15 1.40 -8.20 -1.34
CA LEU A 15 0.17 -7.52 -1.78
C LEU A 15 0.42 -6.56 -2.95
N SER A 16 -0.59 -6.40 -3.82
CA SER A 16 -0.59 -5.34 -4.83
C SER A 16 -0.95 -3.99 -4.21
N GLN A 17 -0.57 -2.87 -4.85
CA GLN A 17 -0.99 -1.54 -4.38
C GLN A 17 -2.53 -1.42 -4.33
N SER A 18 -3.26 -2.00 -5.27
CA SER A 18 -4.73 -1.99 -5.28
C SER A 18 -5.32 -2.75 -4.07
N GLU A 19 -4.68 -3.84 -3.65
CA GLU A 19 -5.12 -4.60 -2.47
C GLU A 19 -4.75 -3.86 -1.17
N ILE A 20 -3.57 -3.23 -1.10
CA ILE A 20 -3.20 -2.36 0.02
C ILE A 20 -4.20 -1.20 0.12
N ALA A 21 -4.55 -0.57 -1.00
CA ALA A 21 -5.53 0.51 -1.07
C ALA A 21 -6.91 0.05 -0.56
N ARG A 22 -7.39 -1.11 -1.02
CA ARG A 22 -8.65 -1.70 -0.59
C ARG A 22 -8.68 -2.00 0.91
N ARG A 23 -7.59 -2.51 1.46
CA ARG A 23 -7.49 -2.87 2.89
C ARG A 23 -7.33 -1.69 3.83
N THR A 24 -6.66 -0.63 3.37
CA THR A 24 -6.36 0.56 4.19
C THR A 24 -7.30 1.73 3.95
N GLY A 25 -8.08 1.71 2.86
CA GLY A 25 -8.88 2.85 2.41
C GLY A 25 -8.05 4.01 1.85
N ILE A 26 -6.73 3.81 1.67
CA ILE A 26 -5.83 4.80 1.09
C ILE A 26 -5.87 4.66 -0.43
N SER A 27 -5.98 5.76 -1.18
CA SER A 27 -6.04 5.67 -2.64
C SER A 27 -4.74 5.12 -3.25
N GLN A 28 -4.84 4.30 -4.29
CA GLN A 28 -3.66 3.71 -4.95
C GLN A 28 -2.71 4.79 -5.51
N SER A 29 -3.23 5.92 -6.00
CA SER A 29 -2.40 7.06 -6.44
C SER A 29 -1.58 7.66 -5.30
N LYS A 30 -2.14 7.72 -4.08
CA LYS A 30 -1.45 8.21 -2.88
C LYS A 30 -0.35 7.23 -2.45
N LEU A 31 -0.62 5.92 -2.52
CA LEU A 31 0.39 4.89 -2.28
C LEU A 31 1.55 4.98 -3.28
N SER A 32 1.24 5.18 -4.57
CA SER A 32 2.26 5.31 -5.62
C SER A 32 3.19 6.49 -5.37
N ARG A 33 2.67 7.66 -4.97
CA ARG A 33 3.48 8.83 -4.63
C ARG A 33 4.44 8.56 -3.47
N TRP A 34 3.96 7.86 -2.44
CA TRP A 34 4.78 7.53 -1.27
C TRP A 34 5.86 6.50 -1.56
N GLU A 35 5.61 5.56 -2.48
CA GLU A 35 6.65 4.65 -2.96
C GLU A 35 7.71 5.38 -3.79
N SER A 36 7.32 6.43 -4.52
CA SER A 36 8.24 7.32 -5.25
C SER A 36 8.99 8.30 -4.36
N GLY A 37 8.79 8.28 -3.03
CA GLY A 37 9.51 9.11 -2.08
C GLY A 37 8.87 10.45 -1.75
N GLU A 38 7.63 10.69 -2.21
CA GLU A 38 6.86 11.86 -1.77
C GLU A 38 6.50 11.72 -0.27
N ILE A 39 6.80 12.74 0.53
CA ILE A 39 6.61 12.68 1.99
C ILE A 39 5.11 12.67 2.32
N ALA A 40 4.69 11.68 3.09
CA ALA A 40 3.30 11.56 3.50
C ALA A 40 2.89 12.64 4.51
N ALA A 41 1.80 13.34 4.22
CA ALA A 41 1.26 14.39 5.07
C ALA A 41 0.34 13.91 6.21
N GLY A 42 0.20 12.59 6.46
CA GLY A 42 -0.79 12.07 7.42
C GLY A 42 -0.28 10.93 8.31
N ALA A 43 -0.24 11.18 9.62
CA ALA A 43 0.11 10.18 10.63
C ALA A 43 -0.89 9.01 10.67
N ASP A 44 -2.19 9.27 10.46
CA ASP A 44 -3.25 8.26 10.49
C ASP A 44 -3.07 7.18 9.42
N ASP A 45 -2.69 7.57 8.20
CA ASP A 45 -2.50 6.62 7.12
C ASP A 45 -1.23 5.78 7.33
N ALA A 46 -0.19 6.36 7.95
CA ALA A 46 0.99 5.62 8.38
C ALA A 46 0.62 4.52 9.39
N LEU A 47 -0.28 4.82 10.33
CA LEU A 47 -0.77 3.86 11.31
C LEU A 47 -1.57 2.72 10.66
N LYS A 48 -2.43 3.02 9.67
CA LYS A 48 -3.16 1.99 8.91
C LYS A 48 -2.22 1.04 8.17
N LEU A 49 -1.18 1.58 7.53
CA LEU A 49 -0.17 0.78 6.83
C LEU A 49 0.63 -0.07 7.81
N LEU A 50 1.04 0.48 8.95
CA LEU A 50 1.74 -0.26 10.00
C LEU A 50 0.86 -1.38 10.58
N ALA A 51 -0.43 -1.12 10.81
CA ALA A 51 -1.38 -2.12 11.28
C ALA A 51 -1.52 -3.27 10.27
N LEU A 52 -1.62 -2.96 8.98
CA LEU A 52 -1.68 -3.98 7.93
C LEU A 52 -0.38 -4.79 7.84
N ALA A 53 0.78 -4.16 7.98
CA ALA A 53 2.09 -4.83 7.93
C ALA A 53 2.30 -5.79 9.10
N LYS A 54 1.71 -5.52 10.27
CA LYS A 54 1.75 -6.43 11.42
C LYS A 54 0.81 -7.63 11.27
N HIS A 55 -0.24 -7.50 10.47
CA HIS A 55 -1.22 -8.57 10.24
C HIS A 55 -1.51 -8.76 8.73
N PRO A 56 -0.52 -9.23 7.95
CA PRO A 56 -0.73 -9.51 6.54
C PRO A 56 -1.57 -10.79 6.39
N THR A 57 -2.89 -10.66 6.31
CA THR A 57 -3.76 -11.82 6.05
C THR A 57 -3.55 -12.34 4.63
N PRO A 58 -3.55 -13.68 4.43
CA PRO A 58 -3.16 -14.30 3.17
C PRO A 58 -4.19 -14.08 2.04
N LYS A 59 -3.67 -14.13 0.80
CA LYS A 59 -4.33 -13.84 -0.47
C LYS A 59 -5.70 -14.52 -0.64
N LYS A 60 -6.75 -13.74 -0.88
CA LYS A 60 -7.83 -14.14 -1.79
C LYS A 60 -7.53 -13.50 -3.14
N GLN A 61 -6.92 -14.27 -4.04
CA GLN A 61 -6.67 -13.85 -5.42
C GLN A 61 -8.00 -13.49 -6.09
N ALA A 62 -8.07 -12.30 -6.70
CA ALA A 62 -9.13 -11.89 -7.61
C ALA A 62 -8.47 -11.14 -8.79
N PRO A 63 -9.05 -11.22 -10.00
CA PRO A 63 -8.30 -11.14 -11.24
C PRO A 63 -7.83 -9.70 -11.52
N GLN A 64 -6.56 -9.62 -11.91
CA GLN A 64 -5.92 -8.40 -12.37
C GLN A 64 -6.48 -8.04 -13.74
N GLY A 65 -7.50 -7.19 -13.75
CA GLY A 65 -7.91 -6.46 -14.95
C GLY A 65 -6.78 -5.56 -15.38
N HIS A 66 -6.12 -5.93 -16.48
CA HIS A 66 -5.16 -5.11 -17.20
C HIS A 66 -5.80 -3.77 -17.57
N LYS A 67 -5.09 -2.67 -17.34
CA LYS A 67 -4.96 -1.62 -18.37
C LYS A 67 -3.60 -0.95 -18.29
N ALA A 68 -2.83 -1.18 -19.35
CA ALA A 68 -1.88 -0.20 -19.86
C ALA A 68 -2.62 1.09 -20.21
N ALA A 69 -2.01 2.23 -19.87
CA ALA A 69 -2.29 3.54 -20.45
C ALA A 69 -0.90 4.19 -20.55
N ALA A 70 -0.29 4.18 -21.74
CA ALA A 70 -0.50 5.13 -22.85
C ALA A 70 0.15 6.48 -22.56
#